data_AF-A0A445I452-F1
#
_entry.id   AF-A0A445I452-F1
#
_cell.length_a   1.000
_cell.length_b   1.000
_cell.length_c   1.000
_cell.angle_alpha   90.00
_cell.angle_beta   90.00
_cell.angle_gamma   90.00
#
_symmetry.space_group_name_H-M   'P 1'
#
loop_
_entity.id
_entity.type
_entity.pdbx_description
1 polymer ?
#
loop_
_entity_poly.entity_id
_entity_poly.type
_entity_poly.pdbx_seq_one_letter_code
_entity_poly.pdbx_strand_id
1 'polypeptide(L)'
;MHSCATAVAKKAEVIRERTGYQVGHYCGEIGQDFWDARRWLREFDTKHVLVMTAQILLNILRNSIIKMEAINLLILECLHAMKKHPYSLVMSEFYHTTPKENKPSVFGMTASPVNLKDKADGC
;
A
#
# COMPACT_ATOMS: atom_id res chain seq x y z
N MET A 1 7.45 21.13 4.29
CA MET A 1 7.47 19.71 4.67
C MET A 1 6.06 19.17 4.54
N HIS A 2 5.76 18.36 3.52
CA HIS A 2 4.48 17.66 3.40
C HIS A 2 4.57 16.35 4.20
N SER A 3 3.71 16.17 5.21
CA SER A 3 3.67 14.96 6.04
C SER A 3 3.03 13.78 5.29
N CYS A 4 3.35 12.54 5.66
CA CYS A 4 2.69 11.36 5.05
C CYS A 4 1.18 11.40 5.30
N ALA A 5 0.77 11.91 6.47
CA ALA A 5 -0.60 11.97 6.91
C ALA A 5 -1.42 12.85 5.95
N THR A 6 -0.87 14.00 5.54
CA THR A 6 -1.53 14.88 4.58
C THR A 6 -1.71 14.20 3.21
N ALA A 7 -0.69 13.48 2.72
CA ALA A 7 -0.76 12.82 1.42
C ALA A 7 -1.78 11.67 1.41
N VAL A 8 -1.79 10.84 2.46
CA VAL A 8 -2.72 9.72 2.63
C VAL A 8 -4.16 10.21 2.79
N ALA A 9 -4.38 11.22 3.65
CA ALA A 9 -5.70 11.79 3.88
C ALA A 9 -6.30 12.39 2.59
N LYS A 10 -5.52 13.18 1.85
CA LYS A 10 -6.01 13.82 0.61
C LYS A 10 -6.41 12.82 -0.47
N LYS A 11 -5.67 11.71 -0.62
CA LYS A 11 -6.04 10.65 -1.58
C LYS A 11 -7.31 9.95 -1.16
N ALA A 12 -7.45 9.65 0.13
CA ALA A 12 -8.66 9.03 0.66
C ALA A 12 -9.89 9.92 0.48
N GLU A 13 -9.75 11.24 0.68
CA GLU A 13 -10.81 12.23 0.45
C GLU A 13 -11.26 12.22 -1.01
N VAL A 14 -10.33 12.34 -1.96
CA VAL A 14 -10.66 12.31 -3.39
C VAL A 14 -11.36 11.01 -3.79
N ILE A 15 -10.90 9.85 -3.30
CA ILE A 15 -11.55 8.57 -3.60
C ILE A 15 -12.97 8.55 -3.01
N ARG A 16 -13.15 9.04 -1.78
CA ARG A 16 -14.46 9.10 -1.12
C ARG A 16 -15.45 10.02 -1.83
N GLU A 17 -15.00 11.15 -2.34
CA GLU A 17 -15.85 12.10 -3.08
C GLU A 17 -16.22 11.59 -4.46
N ARG A 18 -15.36 10.77 -5.08
CA ARG A 18 -15.53 10.30 -6.46
C ARG A 18 -16.12 8.90 -6.55
N THR A 19 -16.06 8.12 -5.48
CA THR A 19 -16.57 6.76 -5.38
C THR A 19 -17.37 6.69 -4.10
N GLY A 20 -18.65 6.31 -4.12
CA GLY A 20 -19.51 6.21 -2.93
C GLY A 20 -19.09 5.15 -1.91
N TYR A 21 -17.82 4.76 -1.91
CA TYR A 21 -17.22 3.75 -1.07
C TYR A 21 -16.88 4.29 0.31
N GLN A 22 -16.89 3.37 1.28
CA GLN A 22 -16.38 3.64 2.61
C GLN A 22 -14.85 3.58 2.56
N VAL A 23 -14.21 4.75 2.65
CA VAL A 23 -12.75 4.90 2.52
C VAL A 23 -12.10 5.21 3.87
N GLY A 24 -11.22 4.32 4.32
CA GLY A 24 -10.33 4.51 5.47
C GLY A 24 -8.96 5.06 5.06
N HIS A 25 -8.28 5.76 5.95
CA HIS A 25 -6.95 6.32 5.72
C HIS A 25 -6.05 6.14 6.94
N TYR A 26 -4.80 5.72 6.74
CA TYR A 26 -3.91 5.28 7.83
C TYR A 26 -2.46 5.71 7.58
N CYS A 27 -1.85 6.42 8.54
CA CYS A 27 -0.40 6.69 8.53
C CYS A 27 0.21 6.50 9.92
N GLY A 28 1.44 5.97 9.97
CA GLY A 28 2.20 5.76 11.21
C GLY A 28 2.34 6.97 12.12
N GLU A 29 2.35 8.19 11.55
CA GLU A 29 2.36 9.45 12.32
C GLU A 29 1.15 9.59 13.26
N ILE A 30 0.06 8.86 13.03
CA ILE A 30 -1.19 8.88 13.82
C ILE A 30 -1.28 7.62 14.72
N GLY A 31 -0.21 6.83 14.83
CA GLY A 31 -0.11 5.69 15.74
C GLY A 31 -0.87 4.42 15.32
N GLN A 32 -1.38 4.36 14.09
CA GLN A 32 -2.10 3.18 13.60
C GLN A 32 -1.22 1.95 13.37
N ASP A 33 0.10 2.14 13.30
CA ASP A 33 1.08 1.03 13.24
C ASP A 33 1.00 0.10 14.45
N PHE A 34 0.47 0.57 15.58
CA PHE A 34 0.39 -0.17 16.85
C PHE A 34 -0.99 -0.77 17.13
N TRP A 35 -1.89 -0.75 16.15
CA TRP A 35 -3.23 -1.33 16.33
C TRP A 35 -3.19 -2.85 16.43
N ASP A 36 -4.03 -3.40 17.30
CA ASP A 36 -4.19 -4.85 17.42
C ASP A 36 -4.95 -5.43 16.22
N ALA A 37 -4.85 -6.76 16.06
CA ALA A 37 -5.52 -7.48 14.97
C ALA A 37 -7.04 -7.24 14.97
N ARG A 38 -7.67 -7.16 16.14
CA ARG A 38 -9.12 -6.92 16.26
C ARG A 38 -9.53 -5.58 15.68
N ARG A 39 -8.72 -4.54 15.87
CA ARG A 39 -9.00 -3.22 15.31
C ARG A 39 -8.85 -3.20 13.79
N TRP A 40 -7.84 -3.89 13.25
CA TRP A 40 -7.69 -4.03 11.79
C TRP A 40 -8.84 -4.80 11.16
N LEU A 41 -9.27 -5.91 11.77
CA LEU A 41 -10.41 -6.68 11.27
C LEU A 41 -11.68 -5.82 11.18
N ARG A 42 -11.95 -4.95 12.16
CA ARG A 42 -13.08 -3.99 12.08
C ARG A 42 -12.96 -3.01 10.91
N GLU A 43 -11.76 -2.55 10.59
CA GLU A 43 -11.57 -1.69 9.41
C GLU A 43 -11.79 -2.46 8.11
N PHE A 44 -11.34 -3.71 8.02
CA PHE A 44 -11.60 -4.56 6.84
C PHE A 44 -13.09 -4.85 6.64
N ASP A 45 -13.83 -5.05 7.73
CA ASP A 45 -15.28 -5.30 7.67
C ASP A 45 -16.10 -4.05 7.30
N THR A 46 -15.58 -2.84 7.59
CA THR A 46 -16.34 -1.59 7.45
C THR A 46 -15.88 -0.71 6.30
N LYS A 47 -14.69 -0.93 5.74
CA LYS A 47 -14.12 -0.12 4.64
C LYS A 47 -13.99 -0.94 3.38
N HIS A 48 -14.44 -0.36 2.26
CA HIS A 48 -14.22 -0.93 0.94
C HIS A 48 -12.83 -0.58 0.40
N VAL A 49 -12.31 0.61 0.75
CA VAL A 49 -11.01 1.09 0.30
C VAL A 49 -10.18 1.53 1.50
N LEU A 50 -8.95 1.04 1.56
CA LEU A 50 -8.00 1.40 2.60
C LEU A 50 -6.79 2.10 1.97
N VAL A 51 -6.61 3.38 2.31
CA VAL A 51 -5.46 4.17 1.86
C VAL A 51 -4.44 4.21 2.99
N MET A 52 -3.27 3.61 2.80
CA MET A 52 -2.28 3.52 3.88
C MET A 52 -0.85 3.70 3.37
N THR A 53 0.08 3.94 4.30
CA THR A 53 1.50 3.80 3.97
C THR A 53 1.86 2.34 3.72
N ALA A 54 2.87 2.12 2.88
CA ALA A 54 3.36 0.78 2.59
C ALA A 54 3.87 0.03 3.84
N GLN A 55 4.36 0.76 4.85
CA GLN A 55 4.81 0.17 6.11
C GLN A 55 3.65 -0.45 6.92
N ILE A 56 2.50 0.22 6.96
CA ILE A 56 1.29 -0.32 7.62
C ILE A 56 0.89 -1.63 6.95
N LEU A 57 0.78 -1.64 5.62
CA LEU A 57 0.41 -2.85 4.88
C LEU A 57 1.41 -3.99 5.14
N LEU A 58 2.71 -3.69 5.11
CA LEU A 58 3.76 -4.66 5.39
C LEU A 58 3.61 -5.25 6.81
N ASN A 59 3.33 -4.42 7.81
CA ASN A 59 3.11 -4.88 9.18
C ASN A 59 1.88 -5.77 9.30
N ILE A 60 0.76 -5.41 8.66
CA ILE A 60 -0.47 -6.21 8.66
C ILE A 60 -0.22 -7.60 8.06
N LEU A 61 0.47 -7.66 6.91
CA LEU A 61 0.79 -8.91 6.22
C LEU A 61 1.76 -9.78 7.03
N ARG A 62 2.83 -9.20 7.60
CA ARG A 62 3.80 -9.94 8.43
C ARG A 62 3.18 -10.50 9.70
N ASN A 63 2.22 -9.80 10.29
CA ASN A 63 1.48 -10.28 11.46
C ASN A 63 0.33 -11.22 11.08
N SER A 64 0.18 -11.58 9.80
CA SER A 64 -0.88 -12.47 9.30
C SER A 64 -2.29 -12.04 9.67
N ILE A 65 -2.52 -10.73 9.84
CA ILE A 65 -3.84 -10.18 10.17
C ILE A 65 -4.76 -10.31 8.96
N ILE A 66 -4.21 -10.12 7.75
CA ILE A 66 -4.84 -10.45 6.48
C ILE A 66 -3.80 -11.12 5.57
N LYS A 67 -4.26 -11.91 4.62
CA LYS A 67 -3.41 -12.49 3.56
C LYS A 67 -3.48 -11.65 2.29
N MET A 68 -2.41 -11.68 1.49
CA MET A 68 -2.35 -11.02 0.18
C MET A 68 -3.53 -11.40 -0.73
N GLU A 69 -3.98 -12.65 -0.63
CA GLU A 69 -5.06 -13.26 -1.41
C GLU A 69 -6.44 -12.66 -1.12
N ALA A 70 -6.61 -12.01 0.04
CA ALA A 70 -7.84 -11.32 0.40
C ALA A 70 -7.91 -9.90 -0.16
N ILE A 71 -6.86 -9.43 -0.84
CA ILE A 71 -6.83 -8.14 -1.51
C ILE A 71 -7.24 -8.37 -2.97
N ASN A 72 -8.25 -7.67 -3.47
CA ASN A 72 -8.66 -7.76 -4.88
C ASN A 72 -7.83 -6.87 -5.80
N LEU A 73 -7.52 -5.65 -5.35
CA LEU A 73 -6.79 -4.64 -6.10
C LEU A 73 -5.78 -3.95 -5.19
N LEU A 74 -4.51 -3.98 -5.58
CA LEU A 74 -3.41 -3.30 -4.91
C LEU A 74 -2.94 -2.12 -5.76
N ILE A 75 -3.17 -0.90 -5.27
CA ILE A 75 -2.72 0.33 -5.91
C ILE A 75 -1.44 0.81 -5.23
N LEU A 76 -0.36 0.93 -6.00
CA LEU A 76 0.95 1.35 -5.50
C LEU A 76 1.31 2.72 -6.08
N GLU A 77 1.51 3.72 -5.22
CA GLU A 77 2.03 5.01 -5.66
C GLU A 77 3.52 5.08 -5.40
N CYS A 78 4.28 4.99 -6.49
CA CYS A 78 5.73 4.91 -6.48
C CYS A 78 6.31 6.30 -6.75
N LEU A 79 6.85 6.92 -5.71
CA LEU A 79 7.59 8.19 -5.87
C LEU A 79 9.10 7.97 -5.73
N HIS A 80 9.56 7.00 -4.94
CA HIS A 80 10.99 6.67 -4.77
C HIS A 80 11.20 5.21 -4.31
N ALA A 81 10.87 4.21 -5.13
CA ALA A 81 11.15 2.80 -4.82
C ALA A 81 12.66 2.49 -4.94
N MET A 82 13.44 2.98 -4.00
CA MET A 82 14.83 2.55 -3.79
C MET A 82 14.83 1.17 -3.14
N LYS A 83 15.87 0.35 -3.40
CA LYS A 83 16.01 -1.01 -2.87
C LYS A 83 15.80 -1.01 -1.34
N LYS A 84 14.90 -1.87 -0.83
CA LYS A 84 14.40 -2.00 0.56
C LYS A 84 13.28 -1.04 1.00
N HIS A 85 12.65 -0.29 0.09
CA HIS A 85 11.41 0.40 0.42
C HIS A 85 10.32 -0.63 0.83
N PRO A 86 9.42 -0.35 1.79
CA PRO A 86 8.38 -1.30 2.22
C PRO A 86 7.53 -1.86 1.06
N TYR A 87 7.34 -1.10 -0.02
CA TYR A 87 6.74 -1.59 -1.27
C TYR A 87 7.48 -2.81 -1.85
N SER A 88 8.81 -2.74 -1.96
CA SER A 88 9.61 -3.84 -2.48
C SER A 88 9.45 -5.09 -1.61
N LEU A 89 9.34 -4.91 -0.29
CA LEU A 89 9.15 -6.00 0.66
C LEU A 89 7.75 -6.62 0.54
N VAL A 90 6.69 -5.81 0.42
CA VAL A 90 5.33 -6.31 0.14
C VAL A 90 5.31 -7.15 -1.14
N MET A 91 6.01 -6.70 -2.18
CA MET A 91 6.07 -7.43 -3.44
C MET A 91 6.87 -8.74 -3.32
N SER A 92 8.07 -8.70 -2.73
CA SER A 92 8.95 -9.87 -2.65
C SER A 92 8.52 -10.90 -1.61
N GLU A 93 8.01 -10.48 -0.45
CA GLU A 93 7.66 -11.36 0.67
C GLU A 93 6.25 -11.94 0.55
N PHE A 94 5.33 -11.26 -0.16
CA PHE A 94 3.92 -11.65 -0.20
C PHE A 94 3.39 -11.78 -1.62
N TYR A 95 3.50 -10.74 -2.46
CA TYR A 95 2.84 -10.78 -3.78
C TYR A 95 3.46 -11.83 -4.73
N HIS A 96 4.79 -11.93 -4.79
CA HIS A 96 5.46 -12.89 -5.67
C HIS A 96 5.30 -14.34 -5.21
N THR A 97 5.15 -14.56 -3.91
CA THR A 97 4.98 -15.89 -3.30
C THR A 97 3.53 -16.37 -3.28
N THR A 98 2.55 -15.49 -3.44
CA THR A 98 1.13 -15.86 -3.62
C THR A 98 0.90 -16.61 -4.94
N PRO A 99 0.08 -17.68 -4.98
CA PRO A 99 -0.29 -18.38 -6.22
C PRO A 99 -0.90 -17.43 -7.25
N LYS A 100 -0.63 -17.64 -8.54
CA LYS A 100 -0.99 -16.70 -9.62
C LYS A 100 -2.50 -16.39 -9.67
N GLU A 101 -3.32 -17.40 -9.43
CA GLU A 101 -4.78 -17.35 -9.39
C GLU A 101 -5.35 -16.55 -8.21
N ASN A 102 -4.56 -16.38 -7.14
CA ASN A 102 -4.97 -15.67 -5.94
C ASN A 102 -4.27 -14.30 -5.79
N LYS A 103 -3.51 -13.86 -6.81
CA LYS A 103 -2.83 -12.56 -6.76
C LYS A 103 -3.85 -11.42 -6.93
N PRO A 104 -3.77 -10.35 -6.12
CA PRO A 104 -4.49 -9.12 -6.42
C PRO A 104 -4.12 -8.62 -7.81
N SER A 105 -5.05 -7.92 -8.48
CA SER A 105 -4.65 -7.05 -9.59
C SER A 105 -3.76 -5.93 -9.04
N VAL A 106 -2.69 -5.58 -9.75
CA VAL A 106 -1.78 -4.51 -9.32
C VAL A 106 -1.86 -3.33 -10.29
N PHE A 107 -2.07 -2.14 -9.75
CA PHE A 107 -2.03 -0.90 -10.51
C PHE A 107 -0.95 0.04 -9.93
N GLY A 108 0.07 0.34 -10.73
CA GLY A 108 1.16 1.24 -10.35
C GLY A 108 0.92 2.66 -10.87
N MET A 109 0.96 3.65 -9.98
CA MET A 109 0.95 5.07 -10.34
C MET A 109 2.29 5.71 -10.01
N THR A 110 2.86 6.48 -10.93
CA THR A 110 4.04 7.34 -10.68
C THR A 110 3.75 8.74 -11.21
N ALA A 111 4.04 9.77 -10.42
CA ALA A 111 3.95 11.16 -10.85
C ALA A 111 5.24 11.66 -11.54
N SER A 112 6.30 10.83 -11.60
CA SER A 112 7.56 11.15 -12.25
C SER A 112 7.94 10.06 -13.25
N PRO A 113 8.22 10.39 -14.52
CA PRO A 113 9.04 9.52 -15.34
C PRO A 113 10.44 9.51 -14.72
N VAL A 114 10.91 8.36 -14.26
CA VAL A 114 12.31 8.22 -13.89
C VAL A 114 13.08 8.29 -15.19
N ASN A 115 13.91 9.32 -15.38
CA ASN A 115 14.89 9.32 -16.46
C ASN A 115 15.82 8.13 -16.22
N LEU A 116 15.61 7.04 -16.95
CA LEU A 116 16.58 5.98 -17.14
C LEU A 116 17.74 6.58 -17.96
N LYS A 117 18.58 7.40 -17.34
CA LYS A 117 19.89 7.72 -17.91
C LYS A 117 20.78 6.52 -17.71
N ASP A 118 20.99 5.79 -18.80
CA ASP A 118 22.22 5.11 -19.19
C ASP A 118 23.03 4.48 -18.04
N LYS A 119 22.79 3.19 -17.82
CA LYS A 119 23.88 2.23 -17.64
C LYS A 119 23.66 1.04 -18.57
N ALA A 120 23.89 1.28 -19.85
CA ALA A 120 24.75 0.37 -20.59
C ALA A 120 26.16 0.47 -19.98
N ASP A 121 26.93 -0.61 -20.10
CA ASP A 121 28.33 -0.78 -19.70
C ASP A 121 28.58 -1.39 -18.31
N GLY A 122 29.05 -2.64 -18.33
CA GLY A 122 30.14 -3.05 -17.45
C GLY A 122 29.99 -4.38 -16.72
N CYS A 123 30.31 -5.46 -17.44
CA CYS A 123 30.67 -6.82 -17.00
C CYS A 123 29.56 -7.81 -16.60
#